data_AF-A0A067D2T4-F1
#
_entry.id   AF-A0A067D2T4-F1
#
_cell.length_a   1.000
_cell.length_b   1.000
_cell.length_c   1.000
_cell.angle_alpha   90.00
_cell.angle_beta   90.00
_cell.angle_gamma   90.00
#
_symmetry.space_group_name_H-M   'P 1'
#
loop_
_entity.id
_entity.type
_entity.pdbx_description
1 polymer ?
#
loop_
_entity_poly.entity_id
_entity_poly.type
_entity_poly.pdbx_seq_one_letter_code
_entity_poly.pdbx_strand_id
1 'polypeptide(L)'
;MMSYISIFFNIILVIKVLLGENPGCELGDSAPSKSGLVTVLEVLKIQMNFWPSLASRFTELQSLWEIYAAENKKKQIKKIRRADAPIWWKWGRKRLLYQIIKGHLRVRSRGVN
;
A
#
# COMPACT_ATOMS: atom_id res chain seq x y z
N MET A 1 -26.56 -11.31 16.57
CA MET A 1 -27.53 -10.85 15.53
C MET A 1 -26.84 -10.54 14.19
N MET A 2 -25.71 -9.79 14.16
CA MET A 2 -24.97 -9.47 12.92
C MET A 2 -24.44 -10.69 12.13
N SER A 3 -23.98 -11.75 12.80
CA SER A 3 -23.47 -12.96 12.11
C SER A 3 -24.55 -13.72 11.35
N TYR A 4 -25.77 -13.79 11.87
CA TYR A 4 -26.90 -14.48 11.23
C TYR A 4 -27.34 -13.79 9.93
N ILE A 5 -27.30 -12.45 9.91
CA ILE A 5 -27.63 -11.65 8.72
C ILE A 5 -26.59 -11.89 7.61
N SER A 6 -25.30 -11.96 7.96
CA SER A 6 -24.23 -12.25 7.00
C SER A 6 -24.38 -13.64 6.37
N ILE A 7 -24.70 -14.65 7.17
CA ILE A 7 -24.92 -16.03 6.70
C ILE A 7 -26.13 -16.09 5.76
N PHE A 8 -27.25 -15.50 6.16
CA PHE A 8 -28.48 -15.50 5.36
C PHE A 8 -28.30 -14.78 4.02
N PHE A 9 -27.60 -13.64 4.00
CA PHE A 9 -27.28 -12.93 2.76
C PHE A 9 -26.41 -13.78 1.82
N ASN A 10 -25.42 -14.49 2.35
CA ASN A 10 -24.57 -15.38 1.56
C ASN A 10 -25.37 -16.54 0.97
N ILE A 11 -26.26 -17.17 1.75
CA ILE A 11 -27.16 -18.23 1.27
C ILE A 11 -28.06 -17.72 0.14
N ILE A 12 -28.66 -16.55 0.29
CA ILE A 12 -29.49 -15.94 -0.77
C ILE A 12 -28.66 -15.72 -2.04
N LEU A 13 -27.44 -15.20 -1.91
CA LEU A 13 -26.55 -14.96 -3.04
C LEU A 13 -26.23 -16.27 -3.78
N VAL A 14 -25.93 -17.35 -3.04
CA VAL A 14 -25.70 -18.67 -3.63
C VAL A 14 -26.96 -19.21 -4.32
N ILE A 15 -28.13 -19.09 -3.70
CA ILE A 15 -29.41 -19.53 -4.30
C ILE A 15 -29.67 -18.79 -5.62
N LYS A 16 -29.43 -17.46 -5.65
CA LYS A 16 -29.58 -16.65 -6.87
C LYS A 16 -28.67 -17.13 -8.00
N VAL A 17 -27.39 -17.39 -7.71
CA VAL A 17 -26.45 -17.95 -8.68
C VAL A 17 -26.92 -19.31 -9.19
N LEU A 18 -27.40 -20.19 -8.30
CA LEU A 18 -27.92 -21.51 -8.67
C LEU A 18 -29.21 -21.45 -9.51
N LEU A 19 -30.02 -20.40 -9.34
CA LEU A 19 -31.19 -20.12 -10.18
C LEU A 19 -30.82 -19.51 -11.54
N GLY A 20 -29.53 -19.32 -11.82
CA GLY A 20 -29.05 -18.76 -13.08
C GLY A 20 -29.03 -17.23 -13.11
N GLU A 21 -29.28 -16.55 -11.99
CA GLU A 21 -28.97 -15.12 -11.89
C GLU A 21 -27.45 -14.93 -11.97
N ASN A 22 -27.00 -13.92 -12.70
CA ASN A 22 -25.60 -13.50 -12.71
C ASN A 22 -25.46 -12.24 -11.84
N PRO A 23 -25.27 -12.38 -10.52
CA PRO A 23 -24.93 -11.23 -9.69
C PRO A 23 -23.59 -10.71 -10.18
N GLY A 24 -23.59 -9.51 -10.75
CA GLY A 24 -22.39 -8.91 -11.33
C GLY A 24 -21.18 -9.02 -10.39
N CYS A 25 -20.04 -9.32 -11.00
CA CYS A 25 -18.71 -9.15 -10.43
C CYS A 25 -18.48 -7.70 -9.97
N GLU A 26 -18.85 -7.28 -8.75
CA GLU A 26 -18.40 -5.97 -8.22
C GLU A 26 -16.89 -6.03 -7.91
N LEU A 27 -16.10 -6.04 -8.97
CA LEU A 27 -14.65 -5.91 -8.97
C LEU A 27 -14.28 -4.43 -8.73
N GLY A 28 -14.76 -3.82 -7.64
CA GLY A 28 -14.05 -2.65 -7.08
C GLY A 28 -12.60 -3.05 -6.75
N ASP A 29 -11.65 -2.11 -6.63
CA ASP A 29 -10.19 -2.34 -6.41
C ASP A 29 -9.86 -3.65 -5.66
N SER A 30 -9.83 -4.76 -6.40
CA SER A 30 -9.99 -6.14 -5.87
C SER A 30 -8.68 -6.88 -5.90
N ALA A 31 -7.59 -6.14 -5.76
CA ALA A 31 -6.29 -6.74 -5.59
C ALA A 31 -6.26 -7.46 -4.22
N PRO A 32 -5.81 -8.72 -4.18
CA PRO A 32 -5.62 -9.40 -2.90
C PRO A 32 -4.62 -8.62 -2.04
N SER A 33 -4.74 -8.78 -0.72
CA SER A 33 -3.74 -8.24 0.20
C SER A 33 -2.36 -8.85 -0.10
N LYS A 34 -1.30 -8.11 0.24
CA LYS A 34 0.10 -8.60 0.07
C LYS A 34 0.31 -9.96 0.74
N SER A 35 -0.20 -10.14 1.96
CA SER A 35 -0.09 -11.41 2.68
C SER A 35 -0.89 -12.51 2.01
N GLY A 36 -2.13 -12.21 1.58
CA GLY A 36 -2.97 -13.18 0.88
C GLY A 36 -2.31 -13.69 -0.40
N LEU A 37 -1.71 -12.79 -1.19
CA LEU A 37 -1.02 -13.18 -2.42
C LEU A 37 0.26 -14.00 -2.15
N VAL A 38 1.05 -13.64 -1.14
CA VAL A 38 2.22 -14.45 -0.73
C VAL A 38 1.80 -15.88 -0.36
N THR A 39 0.75 -16.02 0.44
CA THR A 39 0.22 -17.35 0.81
C THR A 39 -0.25 -18.13 -0.42
N VAL A 40 -0.93 -17.48 -1.37
CA VAL A 40 -1.37 -18.15 -2.61
C VAL A 40 -0.17 -18.64 -3.42
N LEU A 41 0.90 -17.84 -3.56
CA LEU A 41 2.11 -18.25 -4.27
C LEU A 41 2.82 -19.43 -3.57
N GLU A 42 2.88 -19.43 -2.24
CA GLU A 42 3.44 -20.55 -1.46
C GLU A 42 2.64 -21.84 -1.65
N VAL A 43 1.31 -21.75 -1.57
CA VAL A 43 0.42 -22.90 -1.78
C VAL A 43 0.55 -23.43 -3.21
N LEU A 44 0.54 -22.55 -4.22
CA LEU A 44 0.70 -22.96 -5.62
C LEU A 44 2.04 -23.65 -5.84
N LYS A 45 3.13 -23.15 -5.24
CA LYS A 45 4.46 -23.78 -5.32
C LYS A 45 4.45 -25.21 -4.78
N ILE A 46 3.73 -25.48 -3.68
CA ILE A 46 3.59 -26.83 -3.12
C ILE A 46 2.70 -27.69 -4.04
N GLN A 47 1.55 -27.16 -4.46
CA GLN A 47 0.57 -27.88 -5.26
C GLN A 47 1.07 -28.23 -6.66
N MET A 48 2.01 -27.47 -7.22
CA MET A 48 2.64 -27.77 -8.52
C MET A 48 3.35 -29.12 -8.56
N ASN A 49 3.80 -29.65 -7.42
CA ASN A 49 4.40 -30.99 -7.35
C ASN A 49 3.38 -32.10 -7.65
N PHE A 50 2.09 -31.84 -7.44
CA PHE A 50 0.99 -32.79 -7.65
C PHE A 50 0.14 -32.43 -8.87
N TRP A 51 0.08 -31.14 -9.22
CA TRP A 51 -0.75 -30.59 -10.29
C TRP A 51 0.09 -29.75 -11.26
N PRO A 52 0.74 -30.39 -12.26
CA PRO A 52 1.64 -29.71 -13.20
C PRO A 52 0.95 -28.61 -14.02
N SER A 53 -0.36 -28.73 -14.22
CA SER A 53 -1.18 -27.73 -14.93
C SER A 53 -1.22 -26.36 -14.24
N LEU A 54 -0.83 -26.28 -12.97
CA LEU A 54 -0.71 -25.01 -12.24
C LEU A 54 0.53 -24.20 -12.63
N ALA A 55 1.49 -24.79 -13.34
CA ALA A 55 2.75 -24.12 -13.67
C ALA A 55 2.57 -22.83 -14.48
N SER A 56 1.71 -22.87 -15.50
CA SER A 56 1.42 -21.69 -16.33
C SER A 56 0.79 -20.57 -15.49
N ARG A 57 -0.22 -20.91 -14.67
CA ARG A 57 -0.89 -19.94 -13.78
C ARG A 57 0.05 -19.38 -12.72
N PHE A 58 0.98 -20.18 -12.21
CA PHE A 58 1.99 -19.72 -11.26
C PHE A 58 2.91 -18.68 -11.89
N THR A 59 3.42 -18.95 -13.10
CA THR A 59 4.29 -17.99 -13.80
C THR A 59 3.58 -16.69 -14.14
N GLU A 60 2.32 -16.76 -14.55
CA GLU A 60 1.47 -15.60 -14.82
C GLU A 60 1.28 -14.76 -13.54
N LEU A 61 0.84 -15.39 -12.44
CA LEU A 61 0.65 -14.72 -11.15
C LEU A 61 1.94 -14.10 -10.61
N GLN A 62 3.07 -14.81 -10.72
CA GLN A 62 4.35 -14.31 -10.27
C GLN A 62 4.77 -13.05 -11.05
N SER A 63 4.60 -13.06 -12.38
CA SER A 63 4.93 -11.90 -13.22
C SER A 63 4.08 -10.66 -12.88
N LEU A 64 2.76 -10.86 -12.70
CA LEU A 64 1.84 -9.79 -12.30
C LEU A 64 2.21 -9.21 -10.93
N TRP A 65 2.62 -10.08 -10.01
CA TRP A 65 3.08 -9.67 -8.68
C TRP A 65 4.35 -8.83 -8.72
N GLU A 66 5.35 -9.22 -9.52
CA GLU A 66 6.60 -8.48 -9.64
C GLU A 66 6.37 -7.08 -10.19
N ILE A 67 5.48 -6.94 -11.18
CA ILE A 67 5.05 -5.66 -11.75
C ILE A 67 4.37 -4.81 -10.66
N TYR A 68 3.40 -5.38 -9.95
CA TYR A 68 2.65 -4.70 -8.90
C TYR A 68 3.55 -4.25 -7.73
N ALA A 69 4.47 -5.12 -7.30
CA ALA A 69 5.43 -4.83 -6.25
C ALA A 69 6.39 -3.71 -6.67
N ALA A 70 6.86 -3.71 -7.92
CA ALA A 70 7.71 -2.65 -8.46
C ALA A 70 6.97 -1.30 -8.53
N GLU A 71 5.70 -1.29 -8.95
CA GLU A 71 4.90 -0.07 -9.00
C GLU A 71 4.64 0.50 -7.60
N ASN A 72 4.33 -0.35 -6.63
CA ASN A 72 4.15 0.06 -5.24
C ASN A 72 5.44 0.63 -4.63
N LYS A 73 6.61 0.02 -4.91
CA LYS A 73 7.90 0.58 -4.49
C LYS A 73 8.13 1.97 -5.10
N LYS A 74 7.84 2.16 -6.40
CA LYS A 74 7.95 3.47 -7.06
C LYS A 74 7.00 4.51 -6.44
N LYS A 75 5.75 4.13 -6.14
CA LYS A 75 4.76 5.00 -5.46
C LYS A 75 5.25 5.42 -4.08
N GLN A 76 5.79 4.49 -3.28
CA GLN A 76 6.36 4.81 -1.97
C GLN A 76 7.57 5.74 -2.06
N ILE A 77 8.52 5.48 -2.98
CA ILE A 77 9.68 6.36 -3.19
C ILE A 77 9.23 7.78 -3.60
N LYS A 78 8.23 7.89 -4.47
CA LYS A 78 7.65 9.20 -4.83
C LYS A 78 7.00 9.90 -3.64
N LYS A 79 6.30 9.16 -2.75
CA LYS A 79 5.74 9.72 -1.52
C LYS A 79 6.83 10.23 -0.57
N ILE A 80 7.90 9.46 -0.35
CA ILE A 80 9.04 9.86 0.49
C ILE A 80 9.69 11.13 -0.08
N ARG A 81 9.98 11.16 -1.38
CA ARG A 81 10.58 12.34 -2.05
C ARG A 81 9.70 13.60 -2.00
N ARG A 82 8.37 13.44 -1.92
CA ARG A 82 7.43 14.56 -1.74
C ARG A 82 7.34 15.03 -0.28
N ALA A 83 7.54 14.13 0.67
CA ALA A 83 7.58 14.45 2.10
C ALA A 83 8.92 15.10 2.51
N ASP A 84 10.02 14.76 1.81
CA ASP A 84 11.30 15.42 1.99
C ASP A 84 11.25 16.85 1.42
N ALA A 85 11.25 17.83 2.33
CA ALA A 85 11.41 19.23 1.96
C ALA A 85 12.73 19.39 1.15
N PRO A 86 12.73 20.15 0.05
CA PRO A 86 13.92 20.27 -0.79
C PRO A 86 15.11 20.77 0.01
N ILE A 87 16.32 20.34 -0.38
CA ILE A 87 17.55 20.56 0.39
C ILE A 87 17.71 22.05 0.74
N TRP A 88 17.39 22.98 -0.16
CA TRP A 88 17.46 24.43 0.06
C TRP A 88 16.52 24.97 1.16
N TRP A 89 15.39 24.30 1.45
CA TRP A 89 14.53 24.62 2.60
C TRP A 89 15.20 24.29 3.95
N LYS A 90 16.09 23.29 3.99
CA LYS A 90 16.92 23.04 5.19
C LYS A 90 17.97 24.14 5.38
N TRP A 91 18.54 24.68 4.30
CA TRP A 91 19.49 25.80 4.36
C TRP A 91 18.83 27.12 4.80
N GLY A 92 17.60 27.38 4.35
CA GLY A 92 16.80 28.53 4.78
C GLY A 92 16.51 28.52 6.29
N ARG A 93 16.09 27.36 6.84
CA ARG A 93 15.87 27.20 8.30
C ARG A 93 17.13 27.44 9.12
N LYS A 94 18.29 26.93 8.68
CA LYS A 94 19.56 27.22 9.36
C LYS A 94 19.90 28.70 9.33
N ARG A 95 19.72 29.38 8.18
CA ARG A 95 19.97 30.83 8.04
C ARG A 95 19.09 31.66 8.96
N LEU A 96 17.80 31.33 9.07
CA LEU A 96 16.89 31.99 10.02
C LEU A 96 17.31 31.75 11.47
N LEU A 97 17.71 30.53 11.83
CA LEU A 97 18.22 30.21 13.16
C LEU A 97 19.47 31.05 13.50
N TYR A 98 20.41 31.15 12.56
CA TYR A 98 21.59 32.01 12.71
C TYR A 98 21.24 33.48 12.88
N GLN A 99 20.23 33.99 12.14
CA GLN A 99 19.78 35.37 12.28
C GLN A 99 19.09 35.62 13.63
N ILE A 100 18.28 34.68 14.12
CA ILE A 100 17.63 34.78 15.43
C ILE A 100 18.69 34.77 16.54
N ILE A 101 19.62 33.82 16.52
CA ILE A 101 20.71 33.73 17.52
C ILE A 101 21.56 34.99 17.50
N LYS A 102 21.96 35.46 16.31
CA LYS A 102 22.79 36.67 16.16
C LYS A 102 22.02 37.94 16.53
N GLY A 103 20.72 38.00 16.27
CA GLY A 103 19.82 39.07 16.70
C GLY A 103 19.66 39.11 18.23
N HIS A 104 19.47 37.95 18.86
CA HIS A 104 19.35 37.83 20.32
C HIS A 104 20.65 38.21 21.04
N LEU A 105 21.82 37.89 20.46
CA LEU A 105 23.11 38.32 20.97
C LEU A 105 23.32 39.84 20.84
N ARG A 106 22.83 40.48 19.77
CA ARG A 106 22.90 41.95 19.60
C ARG A 106 21.98 42.72 20.55
N VAL A 107 20.83 42.17 20.91
CA VAL A 107 19.92 42.80 21.90
C VAL A 107 20.50 42.65 23.30
N ARG A 108 21.11 41.50 23.63
CA ARG A 108 21.76 41.27 24.93
C ARG A 108 23.03 42.11 25.16
N SER A 109 23.71 42.57 24.11
CA SER A 109 24.92 43.41 24.23
C SER A 109 24.65 44.92 24.32
N ARG A 110 23.39 45.36 24.31
CA ARG A 110 23.00 46.79 24.42
C ARG A 110 22.37 47.16 25.76
N GLY A 111 22.45 46.28 26.75
CA GLY A 111 21.92 46.49 28.09
C GLY A 111 22.99 46.36 29.17
N VAL A 112 24.08 47.11 29.06
CA VAL A 112 24.94 47.52 30.19
C VAL A 112 25.58 48.85 29.82
N ASN A 113 24.93 49.95 30.22
CA ASN A 113 25.50 51.23 30.64
C ASN A 113 24.38 52.07 31.23
#